data_AF-A0A819T8Q1-F1
#
_entry.id   AF-A0A819T8Q1-F1
#
_cell.length_a   1.000
_cell.length_b   1.000
_cell.length_c   1.000
_cell.angle_alpha   90.00
_cell.angle_beta   90.00
_cell.angle_gamma   90.00
#
_symmetry.space_group_name_H-M   'P 1'
#
loop_
_entity.id
_entity.type
_entity.pdbx_description
1 polymer ?
#
loop_
_entity_poly.entity_id
_entity_poly.type
_entity_poly.pdbx_seq_one_letter_code
_entity_poly.pdbx_strand_id
1 'polypeptide(L)'
;MNFGTPLIRAIIFGSLLTMMIPSIICSLFILFYFIRFREVLKRLNNHIILALLLINFIQVISEMPLTLIMLRTGFVAIQSPTFCLFCACYLDKFDLNLFDWLFNVCTPVIISTIATMFLIIRILIQKRRIGQREIWRRNRKMVIQLISISIIYMVVWIPNVVCHVIPLIVSSRLPCETATDILHYVQYMPALLCPFLSLIGLPEIRKSLKQTFTRLNHVQPLT
;
A
#
# COMPACT_ATOMS: atom_id res chain seq x y z
N MET A 1 -0.75 -26.98 0.26
CA MET A 1 0.07 -26.23 1.23
C MET A 1 -0.54 -26.35 2.62
N ASN A 2 0.25 -26.72 3.63
CA ASN A 2 -0.15 -26.58 5.03
C ASN A 2 0.06 -25.10 5.41
N PHE A 3 -1.01 -24.31 5.40
CA PHE A 3 -0.98 -22.90 5.80
C PHE A 3 -0.63 -22.77 7.29
N GLY A 4 0.66 -22.77 7.61
CA GLY A 4 1.20 -22.69 8.97
C GLY A 4 0.50 -23.58 10.03
N THR A 5 0.83 -23.33 11.29
CA THR A 5 0.02 -23.84 12.41
C THR A 5 -1.24 -22.97 12.56
N PRO A 6 -2.34 -23.49 13.12
CA PRO A 6 -3.56 -22.70 13.37
C PRO A 6 -3.28 -21.44 14.22
N LEU A 7 -2.28 -21.51 15.10
CA LEU A 7 -1.82 -20.38 15.90
C LEU A 7 -1.25 -19.24 15.02
N ILE A 8 -0.35 -19.56 14.08
CA ILE A 8 0.25 -18.57 13.18
C ILE A 8 -0.84 -17.88 12.36
N ARG A 9 -1.80 -18.64 11.82
CA ARG A 9 -2.94 -18.10 11.08
C ARG A 9 -3.77 -17.12 11.91
N ALA A 10 -4.06 -17.46 13.18
CA ALA A 10 -4.82 -16.60 14.06
C ALA A 10 -4.08 -15.27 14.37
N ILE A 11 -2.76 -15.34 14.58
CA ILE A 11 -1.92 -14.15 14.79
C ILE A 11 -1.93 -13.25 13.57
N ILE A 12 -1.73 -13.82 12.38
CA ILE A 12 -1.71 -13.07 11.11
C ILE A 12 -3.08 -12.45 10.85
N PHE A 13 -4.16 -13.22 11.00
CA PHE A 13 -5.53 -12.75 10.87
C PHE A 13 -5.82 -11.54 11.77
N GLY A 14 -5.49 -11.67 13.07
CA GLY A 14 -5.67 -10.59 14.03
C GLY A 14 -4.88 -9.34 13.65
N SER A 15 -3.60 -9.51 13.31
CA SER A 15 -2.73 -8.39 12.92
C SER A 15 -3.23 -7.63 11.68
N LEU A 16 -3.64 -8.35 10.63
CA LEU A 16 -4.16 -7.76 9.40
C LEU A 16 -5.48 -7.06 9.65
N LEU A 17 -6.40 -7.69 10.40
CA LEU A 17 -7.70 -7.10 10.72
C LEU A 17 -7.56 -5.80 11.52
N THR A 18 -6.69 -5.80 12.54
CA THR A 18 -6.44 -4.61 13.36
C THR A 18 -5.83 -3.45 12.56
N MET A 19 -5.00 -3.73 11.55
CA MET A 19 -4.41 -2.70 10.69
C MET A 19 -5.33 -2.25 9.54
N MET A 20 -6.19 -3.15 9.06
CA MET A 20 -7.13 -2.89 7.96
C MET A 20 -8.17 -1.84 8.32
N ILE A 21 -8.81 -1.98 9.48
CA ILE A 21 -9.87 -1.04 9.94
C ILE A 21 -9.38 0.41 9.96
N PRO A 22 -8.28 0.77 10.66
CA PRO A 22 -7.81 2.16 10.69
C PRO A 22 -7.26 2.61 9.34
N SER A 23 -6.72 1.70 8.52
CA SER A 23 -6.26 2.02 7.17
C SER A 23 -7.42 2.45 6.25
N ILE A 24 -8.55 1.73 6.29
CA ILE A 24 -9.77 2.07 5.55
C ILE A 24 -10.34 3.41 6.03
N ILE A 25 -10.47 3.61 7.34
CA ILE A 25 -10.97 4.86 7.93
C ILE A 25 -10.08 6.04 7.50
N CYS A 26 -8.76 5.88 7.58
CA CYS A 26 -7.80 6.90 7.16
C CYS A 26 -7.90 7.21 5.67
N SER A 27 -8.03 6.18 4.81
CA SER A 27 -8.20 6.34 3.36
C SER A 27 -9.47 7.11 3.02
N LEU A 28 -10.61 6.72 3.61
CA LEU A 28 -11.89 7.40 3.42
C LEU A 28 -11.83 8.85 3.89
N PHE A 29 -11.18 9.13 5.02
CA PHE A 29 -10.99 10.49 5.52
C PHE A 29 -10.21 11.36 4.54
N ILE A 30 -9.09 10.86 3.99
CA ILE A 30 -8.28 11.60 3.02
C ILE A 30 -9.04 11.80 1.69
N LEU A 31 -9.73 10.76 1.21
CA LEU A 31 -10.55 10.86 0.00
C LEU A 31 -11.68 11.89 0.17
N PHE A 32 -12.39 11.85 1.28
CA PHE A 32 -13.41 12.84 1.62
C PHE A 32 -12.83 14.25 1.68
N TYR A 33 -11.65 14.42 2.29
CA TYR A 33 -10.94 15.69 2.31
C TYR A 33 -10.66 16.22 0.90
N PHE A 34 -10.15 15.37 0.00
CA PHE A 34 -9.90 15.76 -1.40
C PHE A 34 -11.18 16.12 -2.15
N ILE A 35 -12.28 15.40 -1.92
CA ILE A 35 -13.59 15.70 -2.52
C ILE A 35 -14.11 17.05 -2.02
N ARG A 36 -13.98 17.32 -0.72
CA ARG A 36 -14.45 18.57 -0.09
C ARG A 36 -13.61 19.78 -0.51
N PHE A 37 -12.29 19.63 -0.61
CA PHE A 37 -11.35 20.72 -0.90
C PHE A 37 -10.74 20.59 -2.29
N ARG A 38 -11.55 20.78 -3.34
CA ARG A 38 -11.12 20.68 -4.75
C ARG A 38 -9.93 21.57 -5.12
N GLU A 39 -9.74 22.69 -4.44
CA GLU A 39 -8.58 23.57 -4.62
C GLU A 39 -7.24 22.87 -4.32
N VAL A 40 -7.25 21.91 -3.39
CA VAL A 40 -6.07 21.10 -3.06
C VAL A 40 -5.74 20.18 -4.24
N LEU A 41 -6.74 19.65 -4.96
CA LEU A 41 -6.52 18.77 -6.11
C LEU A 41 -5.88 19.46 -7.31
N LYS A 42 -6.01 20.79 -7.47
CA LYS A 42 -5.41 21.53 -8.61
C LYS A 42 -3.89 21.39 -8.72
N ARG A 43 -3.21 20.92 -7.68
CA ARG A 43 -1.76 20.64 -7.74
C ARG A 43 -1.52 19.25 -8.31
N LEU A 44 -0.72 19.16 -9.37
CA LEU A 44 -0.34 17.90 -10.04
C LEU A 44 0.10 16.80 -9.04
N ASN A 45 0.91 17.21 -8.07
CA ASN A 45 1.38 16.38 -6.97
C ASN A 45 0.26 15.68 -6.20
N ASN A 46 -0.85 16.38 -5.95
CA ASN A 46 -1.97 15.86 -5.18
C ASN A 46 -2.82 14.88 -6.00
N HIS A 47 -2.86 15.01 -7.33
CA HIS A 47 -3.48 14.01 -8.20
C HIS A 47 -2.79 12.65 -8.11
N ILE A 48 -1.47 12.63 -7.97
CA ILE A 48 -0.71 11.39 -7.87
C ILE A 48 -0.93 10.72 -6.52
N ILE A 49 -0.93 11.50 -5.43
CA ILE A 49 -1.29 10.96 -4.11
C ILE A 49 -2.72 10.41 -4.13
N LEU A 50 -3.65 11.11 -4.78
CA LEU A 50 -5.03 10.64 -4.94
C LEU A 50 -5.08 9.32 -5.72
N ALA A 51 -4.37 9.21 -6.85
CA ALA A 51 -4.31 8.00 -7.65
C ALA A 51 -3.72 6.82 -6.85
N LEU A 52 -2.59 7.04 -6.17
CA LEU A 52 -1.97 6.06 -5.27
C LEU A 52 -2.93 5.63 -4.15
N LEU A 53 -3.64 6.58 -3.55
CA LEU A 53 -4.61 6.29 -2.49
C LEU A 53 -5.80 5.49 -3.00
N LEU A 54 -6.32 5.81 -4.19
CA LEU A 54 -7.42 5.06 -4.81
C LEU A 54 -7.01 3.64 -5.18
N ILE A 55 -5.83 3.46 -5.79
CA ILE A 55 -5.30 2.13 -6.13
C ILE A 55 -5.16 1.29 -4.85
N ASN A 56 -4.52 1.84 -3.81
CA ASN A 56 -4.35 1.14 -2.54
C ASN A 56 -5.68 0.87 -1.84
N PHE A 57 -6.63 1.81 -1.90
CA PHE A 57 -7.96 1.62 -1.31
C PHE A 57 -8.72 0.49 -1.99
N ILE A 58 -8.70 0.46 -3.34
CA ILE A 58 -9.31 -0.63 -4.11
C ILE A 58 -8.64 -1.95 -3.70
N GLN A 59 -7.31 -2.00 -3.71
CA GLN A 59 -6.55 -3.20 -3.32
C GLN A 59 -6.92 -3.69 -1.91
N VAL A 60 -6.96 -2.79 -0.93
CA VAL A 60 -7.32 -3.14 0.47
C VAL A 60 -8.76 -3.66 0.56
N ILE A 61 -9.71 -3.07 -0.17
CA ILE A 61 -11.12 -3.47 -0.12
C ILE A 61 -11.38 -4.76 -0.92
N SER A 62 -10.70 -4.98 -2.04
CA SER A 62 -10.91 -6.16 -2.87
C SER A 62 -10.15 -7.37 -2.33
N GLU A 63 -8.86 -7.23 -2.01
CA GLU A 63 -7.98 -8.38 -1.70
C GLU A 63 -8.02 -8.77 -0.23
N MET A 64 -8.04 -7.81 0.71
CA MET A 64 -7.89 -8.16 2.14
C MET A 64 -9.06 -8.98 2.70
N PRO A 65 -10.34 -8.70 2.38
CA PRO A 65 -11.44 -9.51 2.89
C PRO A 65 -11.34 -10.97 2.42
N LEU A 66 -10.90 -11.18 1.18
CA LEU A 66 -10.68 -12.51 0.62
C LEU A 66 -9.57 -13.24 1.40
N THR A 67 -8.43 -12.58 1.61
CA THR A 67 -7.32 -13.11 2.39
C THR A 67 -7.72 -13.42 3.84
N LEU A 68 -8.51 -12.55 4.47
CA LEU A 68 -9.01 -12.77 5.84
C LEU A 68 -9.99 -13.95 5.93
N ILE A 69 -10.88 -14.10 4.94
CA ILE A 69 -11.76 -15.27 4.86
C ILE A 69 -10.92 -16.54 4.72
N MET A 70 -9.95 -16.56 3.81
CA MET A 70 -9.05 -17.70 3.62
C MET A 70 -8.27 -18.04 4.90
N LEU A 71 -7.74 -17.02 5.60
CA LEU A 71 -7.05 -17.18 6.88
C LEU A 71 -7.95 -17.74 7.98
N ARG A 72 -9.25 -17.42 7.97
CA ARG A 72 -10.23 -17.91 8.95
C ARG A 72 -10.68 -19.34 8.64
N THR A 73 -11.08 -19.61 7.40
CA THR A 73 -11.69 -20.89 7.01
C THR A 73 -10.65 -21.95 6.66
N GLY A 74 -9.49 -21.55 6.16
CA GLY A 74 -8.46 -22.46 5.64
C GLY A 74 -8.81 -23.04 4.27
N PHE A 75 -9.91 -22.60 3.66
CA PHE A 75 -10.34 -23.05 2.34
C PHE A 75 -10.93 -21.88 1.54
N VAL A 76 -10.80 -21.93 0.21
CA VAL A 76 -11.42 -20.98 -0.71
C VAL A 76 -12.83 -21.47 -1.03
N ALA A 77 -13.86 -20.70 -0.64
CA ALA A 77 -15.25 -21.11 -0.81
C ALA A 77 -15.75 -21.05 -2.28
N ILE A 78 -15.11 -20.27 -3.14
CA ILE A 78 -15.52 -20.05 -4.53
C ILE A 78 -14.38 -20.47 -5.46
N GLN A 79 -14.53 -21.60 -6.14
CA GLN A 79 -13.57 -22.11 -7.14
C GLN A 79 -14.07 -21.86 -8.57
N SER A 80 -14.59 -20.67 -8.83
CA SER A 80 -14.95 -20.28 -10.20
C SER A 80 -13.67 -19.97 -11.00
N PRO A 81 -13.55 -20.43 -12.27
CA PRO A 81 -12.34 -20.17 -13.05
C PRO A 81 -12.00 -18.69 -13.22
N THR A 82 -13.03 -17.85 -13.34
CA THR A 82 -12.90 -16.40 -13.45
C THR A 82 -12.55 -15.77 -12.11
N PHE A 83 -13.15 -16.26 -11.01
CA PHE A 83 -12.86 -15.77 -9.66
C PHE A 83 -11.42 -16.07 -9.24
N CYS A 84 -10.94 -17.27 -9.56
CA CYS A 84 -9.56 -17.69 -9.29
C CYS A 84 -8.51 -16.89 -10.08
N LEU A 85 -8.92 -16.16 -11.14
CA LEU A 85 -8.06 -15.27 -11.92
C LEU A 85 -7.81 -13.94 -11.21
N PHE A 86 -8.73 -13.55 -10.31
CA PHE A 86 -8.65 -12.32 -9.51
C PHE A 86 -8.18 -12.58 -8.08
N CYS A 87 -8.51 -13.74 -7.53
CA CYS A 87 -8.10 -14.17 -6.20
C CYS A 87 -7.18 -15.36 -6.40
N ALA A 88 -5.90 -15.27 -6.05
CA ALA A 88 -4.82 -16.22 -6.32
C ALA A 88 -5.09 -17.68 -5.83
N CYS A 89 -6.05 -18.36 -6.46
CA CYS A 89 -6.56 -19.67 -6.05
C CYS A 89 -5.92 -20.82 -6.85
N TYR A 90 -5.07 -20.51 -7.84
CA TYR A 90 -4.41 -21.49 -8.72
C TYR A 90 -3.00 -21.87 -8.26
N LEU A 91 -2.77 -21.95 -6.95
CA LEU A 91 -1.45 -22.22 -6.38
C LEU A 91 -0.86 -23.57 -6.84
N ASP A 92 -1.68 -24.55 -7.22
CA ASP A 92 -1.20 -25.87 -7.69
C ASP A 92 -0.80 -25.91 -9.18
N LYS A 93 -1.18 -24.92 -9.99
CA LYS A 93 -0.82 -24.86 -11.41
C LYS A 93 0.30 -23.85 -11.62
N PHE A 94 1.52 -24.37 -11.77
CA PHE A 94 2.75 -23.60 -11.94
C PHE A 94 2.62 -22.45 -12.98
N ASP A 95 2.06 -22.74 -14.15
CA ASP A 95 1.93 -21.76 -15.24
C ASP A 95 1.03 -20.57 -14.87
N LEU A 96 -0.07 -20.83 -14.15
CA LEU A 96 -1.01 -19.80 -13.73
C LEU A 96 -0.46 -18.98 -12.57
N ASN A 97 0.26 -19.62 -11.64
CA ASN A 97 0.91 -18.94 -10.54
C ASN A 97 2.01 -17.98 -11.04
N LEU A 98 2.81 -18.40 -12.03
CA LEU A 98 3.81 -17.53 -12.65
C LEU A 98 3.16 -16.35 -13.36
N PHE A 99 2.07 -16.59 -14.09
CA PHE A 99 1.31 -15.54 -14.77
C PHE A 99 0.73 -14.53 -13.77
N ASP A 100 0.03 -15.01 -12.74
CA ASP A 100 -0.54 -14.19 -11.67
C ASP A 100 0.54 -13.31 -11.02
N TRP A 101 1.68 -13.90 -10.68
CA TRP A 101 2.80 -13.17 -10.10
C TRP A 101 3.41 -12.14 -11.08
N LEU A 102 3.56 -12.48 -12.36
CA LEU A 102 4.11 -11.54 -13.33
C LEU A 102 3.17 -10.34 -13.55
N PHE A 103 1.87 -10.61 -13.68
CA PHE A 103 0.90 -9.59 -14.05
C PHE A 103 0.35 -8.83 -12.85
N ASN A 104 -0.12 -9.53 -11.82
CA ASN A 104 -0.75 -8.89 -10.66
C ASN A 104 0.28 -8.38 -9.64
N VAL A 105 1.50 -8.92 -9.65
CA VAL A 105 2.56 -8.51 -8.72
C VAL A 105 3.63 -7.65 -9.41
N CYS A 106 4.30 -8.15 -10.45
CA CYS A 106 5.40 -7.37 -11.05
C CYS A 106 4.91 -6.10 -11.75
N THR A 107 3.78 -6.15 -12.46
CA THR A 107 3.26 -4.97 -13.19
C THR A 107 3.03 -3.76 -12.28
N PRO A 108 2.25 -3.85 -11.17
CA PRO A 108 2.06 -2.69 -10.31
C PRO A 108 3.36 -2.23 -9.61
N VAL A 109 4.27 -3.15 -9.27
CA VAL A 109 5.57 -2.79 -8.68
C VAL A 109 6.43 -2.02 -9.69
N ILE A 110 6.49 -2.47 -10.95
CA ILE A 110 7.25 -1.80 -12.01
C ILE A 110 6.62 -0.44 -12.32
N ILE A 111 5.29 -0.37 -12.49
CA ILE A 111 4.58 0.88 -12.77
C ILE A 111 4.78 1.88 -11.62
N SER A 112 4.60 1.45 -10.37
CA SER A 112 4.78 2.32 -9.21
C SER A 112 6.24 2.80 -9.09
N THR A 113 7.22 1.94 -9.34
CA THR A 113 8.65 2.30 -9.32
C THR A 113 8.99 3.29 -10.44
N ILE A 114 8.51 3.07 -11.66
CA ILE A 114 8.72 4.00 -12.77
C ILE A 114 8.06 5.35 -12.47
N ALA A 115 6.84 5.35 -11.93
CA ALA A 115 6.12 6.55 -11.57
C ALA A 115 6.84 7.35 -10.47
N THR A 116 7.35 6.69 -9.42
CA THR A 116 8.11 7.35 -8.34
C THR A 116 9.43 7.91 -8.85
N MET A 117 10.15 7.16 -9.71
CA MET A 117 11.39 7.63 -10.33
C MET A 117 11.16 8.84 -11.23
N PHE A 118 10.14 8.81 -12.08
CA PHE A 118 9.76 9.94 -12.93
C PHE A 118 9.42 11.19 -12.12
N LEU A 119 8.73 11.02 -10.99
CA LEU A 119 8.41 12.12 -10.07
C LEU A 119 9.65 12.72 -9.42
N ILE A 120 10.54 11.86 -8.90
CA ILE A 120 11.80 12.29 -8.32
C ILE A 120 12.60 13.07 -9.36
N ILE A 121 12.72 12.55 -10.58
CA ILE A 121 13.42 13.22 -11.68
C ILE A 121 12.80 14.59 -11.99
N ARG A 122 11.47 14.67 -12.13
CA ARG A 122 10.78 15.96 -12.36
C ARG A 122 11.05 16.96 -11.25
N ILE A 123 11.02 16.53 -9.99
CA ILE A 123 11.27 17.39 -8.83
C ILE A 123 12.73 17.85 -8.79
N LEU A 124 13.69 16.99 -9.14
CA LEU A 124 15.11 17.33 -9.25
C LEU A 124 15.35 18.34 -10.39
N ILE A 125 14.72 18.14 -11.54
CA ILE A 125 14.79 19.08 -12.68
C ILE A 125 14.17 20.43 -12.28
N GLN A 126 13.01 20.43 -11.62
CA GLN A 126 12.33 21.64 -11.18
C GLN A 126 13.16 22.41 -10.14
N LYS A 127 13.85 21.70 -9.24
CA LYS A 127 14.82 22.28 -8.30
C LYS A 127 15.96 22.98 -9.04
N ARG A 128 16.49 22.36 -10.10
CA ARG A 128 17.60 22.90 -10.88
C ARG A 128 17.23 24.16 -11.66
N ARG A 129 16.01 24.23 -12.24
CA ARG A 129 15.61 25.37 -13.09
C ARG A 129 15.28 26.64 -12.32
N ILE A 130 14.66 26.54 -11.14
CA ILE A 130 13.98 27.69 -10.53
C ILE A 130 14.77 28.30 -9.35
N GLY A 131 15.82 27.64 -8.84
CA GLY A 131 16.64 28.19 -7.74
C GLY A 131 15.86 28.51 -6.45
N GLN A 132 14.58 28.16 -6.36
CA GLN A 132 13.68 28.59 -5.28
C GLN A 132 13.75 27.65 -4.08
N ARG A 133 14.52 28.09 -3.09
CA ARG A 133 14.65 27.47 -1.75
C ARG A 133 13.29 27.32 -1.05
N GLU A 134 12.35 28.23 -1.30
CA GLU A 134 11.00 28.23 -0.73
C GLU A 134 10.10 27.09 -1.26
N ILE A 135 10.03 26.91 -2.59
CA ILE A 135 9.26 25.81 -3.20
C ILE A 135 9.78 24.46 -2.68
N TRP A 136 11.09 24.31 -2.56
CA TRP A 136 11.71 23.09 -2.02
C TRP A 136 11.27 22.83 -0.56
N ARG A 137 11.25 23.86 0.29
CA ARG A 137 10.82 23.70 1.69
C ARG A 137 9.36 23.25 1.79
N ARG A 138 8.51 23.63 0.82
CA ARG A 138 7.12 23.19 0.72
C ARG A 138 6.99 21.75 0.21
N ASN A 139 7.74 21.39 -0.83
CA ASN A 139 7.60 20.11 -1.51
C ASN A 139 8.42 18.97 -0.89
N ARG A 140 9.44 19.26 -0.07
CA ARG A 140 10.33 18.22 0.52
C ARG A 140 9.59 17.15 1.31
N LYS A 141 8.51 17.51 2.01
CA LYS A 141 7.74 16.56 2.84
C LYS A 141 7.04 15.51 1.98
N MET A 142 6.50 15.95 0.86
CA MET A 142 5.85 15.08 -0.11
C MET A 142 6.86 14.16 -0.81
N VAL A 143 8.06 14.68 -1.13
CA VAL A 143 9.15 13.86 -1.67
C VAL A 143 9.56 12.78 -0.67
N ILE A 144 9.75 13.15 0.59
CA ILE A 144 10.08 12.19 1.65
C ILE A 144 8.99 11.12 1.76
N GLN A 145 7.71 11.51 1.73
CA GLN A 145 6.60 10.55 1.74
C GLN A 145 6.68 9.55 0.56
N LEU A 146 6.87 10.03 -0.66
CA LEU A 146 6.97 9.17 -1.84
C LEU A 146 8.17 8.21 -1.77
N ILE A 147 9.32 8.71 -1.31
CA ILE A 147 10.52 7.89 -1.09
C ILE A 147 10.26 6.86 0.01
N SER A 148 9.64 7.24 1.13
CA SER A 148 9.29 6.32 2.21
C SER A 148 8.37 5.21 1.74
N ILE A 149 7.34 5.53 0.94
CA ILE A 149 6.46 4.53 0.33
C ILE A 149 7.30 3.60 -0.56
N SER A 150 8.10 4.14 -1.48
CA SER A 150 8.93 3.32 -2.37
C SER A 150 9.89 2.39 -1.63
N ILE A 151 10.52 2.85 -0.54
CA ILE A 151 11.42 2.03 0.28
C ILE A 151 10.63 0.89 0.95
N ILE A 152 9.47 1.19 1.52
CA ILE A 152 8.62 0.17 2.17
C ILE A 152 8.21 -0.90 1.16
N TYR A 153 7.80 -0.51 -0.05
CA TYR A 153 7.53 -1.47 -1.13
C TYR A 153 8.75 -2.32 -1.45
N MET A 154 9.92 -1.71 -1.69
CA MET A 154 11.14 -2.47 -2.03
C MET A 154 11.54 -3.46 -0.93
N VAL A 155 11.54 -3.03 0.34
CA VAL A 155 11.92 -3.88 1.49
C VAL A 155 10.98 -5.07 1.64
N VAL A 156 9.69 -4.88 1.39
CA VAL A 156 8.67 -5.93 1.52
C VAL A 156 8.67 -6.87 0.31
N TRP A 157 8.88 -6.34 -0.89
CA TRP A 157 8.80 -7.12 -2.14
C TRP A 157 10.06 -7.93 -2.43
N ILE A 158 11.26 -7.41 -2.13
CA ILE A 158 12.52 -8.10 -2.45
C ILE A 158 12.58 -9.51 -1.83
N PRO A 159 12.30 -9.71 -0.52
CA PRO A 159 12.30 -11.05 0.06
C PRO A 159 11.32 -12.00 -0.63
N ASN A 160 10.15 -11.50 -1.00
CA ASN A 160 9.12 -12.28 -1.68
C ASN A 160 9.60 -12.73 -3.07
N VAL A 161 10.16 -11.80 -3.86
CA VAL A 161 10.77 -12.09 -5.17
C VAL A 161 11.88 -13.13 -5.04
N VAL A 162 12.78 -12.95 -4.08
CA VAL A 162 13.91 -13.86 -3.81
C VAL A 162 13.40 -15.27 -3.47
N CYS A 163 12.41 -15.38 -2.57
CA CYS A 163 11.85 -16.66 -2.18
C CYS A 163 11.09 -17.37 -3.31
N HIS A 164 10.46 -16.64 -4.23
CA HIS A 164 9.76 -17.25 -5.36
C HIS A 164 10.65 -17.55 -6.57
N VAL A 165 11.64 -16.70 -6.89
CA VAL A 165 12.45 -16.83 -8.11
C VAL A 165 13.64 -17.78 -7.93
N ILE A 166 14.31 -17.78 -6.77
CA ILE A 166 15.50 -18.63 -6.57
C ILE A 166 15.19 -20.13 -6.75
N PRO A 167 14.10 -20.68 -6.19
CA PRO A 167 13.76 -22.09 -6.39
C PRO A 167 13.53 -22.47 -7.86
N LEU A 168 13.13 -21.52 -8.70
CA LEU A 168 12.95 -21.74 -10.15
C LEU A 168 14.29 -21.97 -10.86
N ILE A 169 15.37 -21.36 -10.35
CA ILE A 169 16.68 -21.39 -11.00
C ILE A 169 17.53 -22.55 -10.45
N VAL A 170 17.50 -22.76 -9.13
CA VAL A 170 18.49 -23.63 -8.47
C VAL A 170 18.02 -25.10 -8.35
N SER A 171 16.77 -25.43 -8.70
CA SER A 171 16.16 -26.77 -8.54
C SER A 171 16.27 -27.38 -7.12
N SER A 172 16.83 -26.66 -6.15
CA SER A 172 16.97 -27.06 -4.76
C SER A 172 15.72 -26.67 -3.98
N ARG A 173 15.15 -27.62 -3.23
CA ARG A 173 14.13 -27.34 -2.21
C ARG A 173 14.77 -26.58 -1.05
N LEU A 174 14.81 -25.26 -1.15
CA LEU A 174 15.21 -24.40 -0.04
C LEU A 174 14.16 -24.49 1.08
N PRO A 175 14.56 -24.40 2.37
CA PRO A 175 13.64 -24.43 3.51
C PRO A 175 12.80 -23.15 3.66
N CYS A 176 12.56 -22.41 2.58
CA CYS A 176 11.78 -21.17 2.59
C CYS A 176 10.28 -21.39 2.77
N GLU A 177 9.76 -22.63 2.79
CA GLU A 177 8.32 -22.92 2.85
C GLU A 177 7.61 -22.26 4.05
N THR A 178 8.22 -22.22 5.23
CA THR A 178 7.60 -21.54 6.39
C THR A 178 7.73 -20.02 6.29
N ALA A 179 8.81 -19.52 5.71
CA ALA A 179 9.02 -18.08 5.51
C ALA A 179 8.07 -17.53 4.44
N THR A 180 7.77 -18.30 3.39
CA THR A 180 6.88 -17.89 2.30
C THR A 180 5.47 -17.57 2.79
N ASP A 181 4.94 -18.34 3.74
CA ASP A 181 3.62 -18.07 4.32
C ASP A 181 3.59 -16.68 4.97
N ILE A 182 4.56 -16.38 5.84
CA ILE A 182 4.62 -15.07 6.52
C ILE A 182 4.90 -13.94 5.51
N LEU A 183 5.86 -14.14 4.60
CA LEU A 183 6.23 -13.14 3.59
C LEU A 183 5.07 -12.80 2.66
N HIS A 184 4.22 -13.79 2.34
CA HIS A 184 3.01 -13.58 1.55
C HIS A 184 2.05 -12.59 2.23
N TYR A 185 1.94 -12.60 3.57
CA TYR A 185 1.08 -11.63 4.27
C TYR A 185 1.78 -10.28 4.50
N VAL A 186 3.10 -10.27 4.63
CA VAL A 186 3.87 -9.03 4.80
C VAL A 186 3.73 -8.13 3.57
N GLN A 187 3.48 -8.68 2.38
CA GLN A 187 3.23 -7.93 1.13
C GLN A 187 2.05 -6.96 1.19
N TYR A 188 1.12 -7.17 2.13
CA TYR A 188 -0.04 -6.31 2.35
C TYR A 188 0.26 -5.07 3.21
N MET A 189 1.38 -5.07 3.95
CA MET A 189 1.77 -3.97 4.84
C MET A 189 1.93 -2.62 4.12
N PRO A 190 2.57 -2.52 2.93
CA PRO A 190 2.68 -1.25 2.22
C PRO A 190 1.31 -0.62 1.90
N ALA A 191 0.34 -1.42 1.43
CA ALA A 191 -1.00 -0.95 1.13
C ALA A 191 -1.73 -0.47 2.40
N LEU A 192 -1.59 -1.21 3.50
CA LEU A 192 -2.15 -0.85 4.81
C LEU A 192 -1.54 0.43 5.38
N LEU A 193 -0.23 0.64 5.22
CA LEU A 193 0.51 1.78 5.75
C LEU A 193 0.41 3.05 4.88
N CYS A 194 0.17 2.91 3.58
CA CYS A 194 0.09 4.00 2.62
C CYS A 194 -0.83 5.17 3.04
N PRO A 195 -2.07 4.96 3.53
CA PRO A 195 -2.93 6.08 3.92
C PRO A 195 -2.36 6.85 5.12
N PHE A 196 -1.72 6.19 6.07
CA PHE A 196 -1.08 6.87 7.20
C PHE A 196 0.11 7.73 6.75
N LEU A 197 0.95 7.19 5.87
CA LEU A 197 2.06 7.95 5.27
C LEU A 197 1.54 9.15 4.48
N SER A 198 0.42 8.97 3.78
CA SER A 198 -0.26 10.04 3.03
C SER A 198 -0.82 11.13 3.93
N LEU A 199 -1.42 10.75 5.06
CA LEU A 199 -1.88 11.71 6.06
C LEU A 199 -0.73 12.54 6.63
N ILE A 200 0.40 11.90 6.93
CA ILE A 200 1.59 12.58 7.47
C ILE A 200 2.21 13.54 6.45
N GLY A 201 2.22 13.13 5.18
CA GLY A 201 2.86 13.87 4.10
C GLY A 201 2.06 15.03 3.50
N LEU A 202 0.76 15.17 3.83
CA LEU A 202 -0.11 16.27 3.38
C LEU A 202 -0.10 17.44 4.39
N PRO A 203 0.76 18.47 4.21
CA PRO A 203 0.84 19.58 5.15
C PRO A 203 -0.44 20.42 5.19
N GLU A 204 -1.22 20.44 4.11
CA GLU A 204 -2.53 21.10 4.04
C GLU A 204 -3.52 20.52 5.05
N ILE A 205 -3.63 19.18 5.10
CA ILE A 205 -4.50 18.50 6.06
C ILE A 205 -4.05 18.82 7.48
N ARG A 206 -2.75 18.75 7.76
CA ARG A 206 -2.21 19.07 9.10
C ARG A 206 -2.49 20.53 9.51
N LYS A 207 -2.39 21.47 8.57
CA LYS A 207 -2.75 22.87 8.82
C LYS A 207 -4.24 23.03 9.08
N SER A 208 -5.09 22.39 8.27
CA SER A 208 -6.54 22.42 8.43
C SER A 208 -6.96 21.81 9.77
N LEU A 209 -6.42 20.65 10.14
CA LEU A 209 -6.67 20.01 11.43
C LEU A 209 -6.25 20.91 12.59
N LYS A 210 -5.06 21.53 12.51
CA LYS A 210 -4.61 22.47 13.55
C LYS A 210 -5.55 23.67 13.66
N GLN A 211 -5.99 24.25 12.54
CA GLN A 211 -6.93 25.38 12.55
C GLN A 211 -8.30 25.00 13.13
N THR A 212 -8.84 23.83 12.79
CA THR A 212 -10.09 23.34 13.37
C THR A 212 -9.95 23.11 14.87
N PHE A 213 -8.84 22.50 15.31
CA PHE A 213 -8.57 22.28 16.73
C PHE A 213 -8.42 23.58 17.52
N THR A 214 -7.72 24.58 16.96
CA THR A 214 -7.60 25.90 17.59
C THR A 214 -8.96 26.61 17.66
N ARG A 215 -9.83 26.48 16.65
CA ARG A 215 -11.19 27.04 16.69
C ARG A 215 -12.07 26.37 17.75
N LEU A 216 -12.00 25.05 17.88
CA LEU A 216 -12.74 24.31 18.92
C LEU A 216 -12.34 24.75 20.33
N ASN A 217 -11.03 24.92 20.58
CA ASN A 217 -10.54 25.37 21.89
C ASN A 217 -10.93 26.83 22.20
N HIS A 218 -11.14 27.67 21.18
CA HIS A 218 -11.53 29.07 21.39
C HIS A 218 -13.03 29.25 21.66
N VAL A 219 -13.85 28.23 21.40
CA VAL A 219 -15.31 28.25 21.62
C VAL A 219 -15.70 27.75 23.03
N GLN A 220 -14.72 27.34 23.87
CA GLN A 220 -14.94 27.00 25.28
C GLN A 220 -14.41 28.04 26.28
N PRO A 221 -15.02 29.23 26.37
CA PRO A 221 -15.11 29.93 27.65
C PRO A 221 -16.56 30.34 27.92
N LEU A 222 -17.37 29.40 28.39
CA LEU A 222 -18.64 29.70 29.05
C LEU A 222 -18.69 28.87 30.33
N THR A 223 -18.49 29.60 31.43
CA THR A 223 -18.71 29.29 32.85
C THR A 223 -20.02 28.57 33.12
#